data_AF-A0A939MFW6-F1
#
_entry.id   AF-A0A939MFW6-F1
#
_cell.length_a   1.000
_cell.length_b   1.000
_cell.length_c   1.000
_cell.angle_alpha   90.00
_cell.angle_beta   90.00
_cell.angle_gamma   90.00
#
_symmetry.space_group_name_H-M   'P 1'
#
loop_
_entity.id
_entity.type
_entity.pdbx_description
1 polymer ?
#
loop_
_entity_poly.entity_id
_entity_poly.type
_entity_poly.pdbx_seq_one_letter_code
_entity_poly.pdbx_strand_id
1 'polypeptide(L)' 'MRKVVRDAIAAVHDAGGSNVRVSEGGKHTRIHFTGPDGKRSLVLLHRGSVVSRWFPTQVRSQIRRKLSK' A
#
# COMPACT_ATOMS: atom_id res chain seq x y z
N MET A 1 -2.52 -11.22 -7.42
CA MET A 1 -2.40 -9.82 -6.94
C MET A 1 -3.64 -9.23 -6.27
N ARG A 2 -4.86 -9.54 -6.71
CA ARG A 2 -6.09 -8.89 -6.20
C ARG A 2 -6.27 -8.92 -4.66
N LYS A 3 -5.88 -10.01 -3.98
CA LYS A 3 -5.91 -10.12 -2.51
C LYS A 3 -4.96 -9.14 -1.83
N VAL A 4 -3.71 -9.11 -2.28
CA VAL A 4 -2.65 -8.25 -1.72
C VAL A 4 -2.98 -6.76 -1.89
N VAL A 5 -3.58 -6.38 -3.02
CA VAL A 5 -4.05 -5.00 -3.23
C VAL A 5 -5.16 -4.65 -2.24
N ARG A 6 -6.12 -5.56 -2.00
CA ARG A 6 -7.15 -5.38 -0.96
C ARG A 6 -6.54 -5.25 0.43
N ASP A 7 -5.60 -6.12 0.79
CA ASP A 7 -4.93 -6.09 2.09
C ASP A 7 -4.16 -4.78 2.30
N ALA A 8 -3.55 -4.26 1.24
CA ALA A 8 -2.87 -2.97 1.26
C ALA A 8 -3.84 -1.79 1.42
N ILE A 9 -4.99 -1.80 0.74
CA ILE A 9 -6.04 -0.79 0.90
C ILE A 9 -6.58 -0.81 2.34
N ALA A 10 -6.87 -1.99 2.88
CA ALA A 10 -7.31 -2.14 4.27
C ALA A 10 -6.27 -1.58 5.23
N ALA A 11 -4.99 -1.90 5.04
CA ALA A 11 -3.91 -1.37 5.86
C ALA A 11 -3.75 0.16 5.78
N VAL A 12 -4.09 0.79 4.65
CA VAL A 12 -4.12 2.26 4.55
C VAL A 12 -5.26 2.82 5.42
N HIS A 13 -6.45 2.23 5.33
CA HIS A 13 -7.61 2.68 6.14
C HIS A 13 -7.40 2.44 7.64
N ASP A 14 -6.89 1.27 8.03
CA ASP A 14 -6.57 0.93 9.43
C ASP A 14 -5.57 1.92 10.04
N ALA A 15 -4.69 2.50 9.21
CA ALA A 15 -3.71 3.49 9.62
C ALA A 15 -4.20 4.95 9.49
N GLY A 16 -5.50 5.16 9.23
CA GLY A 16 -6.11 6.50 9.14
C GLY A 16 -5.93 7.20 7.79
N GLY A 17 -5.45 6.49 6.76
CA GLY A 17 -5.32 7.04 5.42
C GLY A 17 -6.64 7.04 4.64
N SER A 18 -6.73 7.93 3.65
CA SER A 18 -7.91 8.16 2.81
C SER A 18 -7.55 8.38 1.33
N ASN A 19 -8.55 8.60 0.46
CA ASN A 19 -8.36 8.88 -0.98
C ASN A 19 -7.47 7.87 -1.71
N VAL A 20 -7.75 6.58 -1.53
CA VAL A 20 -6.92 5.51 -2.09
C VAL A 20 -7.18 5.35 -3.59
N ARG A 21 -6.12 5.40 -4.40
CA ARG A 21 -6.16 5.15 -5.85
C ARG A 21 -5.14 4.09 -6.22
N VAL A 22 -5.59 3.08 -6.95
CA VAL A 22 -4.74 1.99 -7.44
C VAL A 22 -4.50 2.20 -8.93
N SER A 23 -3.23 2.18 -9.34
CA SER A 23 -2.85 2.14 -10.75
C SER A 23 -1.96 0.93 -11.02
N GLU A 24 -2.29 0.18 -12.07
CA GLU A 24 -1.45 -0.93 -12.52
C GLU A 24 -0.38 -0.39 -13.48
N GLY A 25 0.90 -0.66 -13.17
CA GLY A 25 2.01 -0.44 -14.08
C GLY A 25 2.60 -1.76 -14.57
N GLY A 26 3.62 -1.69 -15.43
CA GLY A 26 4.32 -2.87 -15.94
C GLY A 26 4.94 -3.70 -14.81
N LYS A 27 5.93 -3.16 -14.11
CA LYS A 27 6.67 -3.87 -13.05
C LYS A 27 6.01 -3.79 -11.66
N HIS A 28 5.14 -2.79 -11.42
CA HIS A 28 4.54 -2.54 -10.11
C HIS A 28 3.05 -2.18 -10.20
N THR A 29 2.26 -2.62 -9.23
CA THR A 29 0.98 -2.00 -8.87
C THR A 29 1.26 -0.86 -7.89
N ARG A 30 0.78 0.34 -8.18
CA ARG A 30 0.99 1.54 -7.36
C ARG A 30 -0.29 1.84 -6.58
N ILE A 31 -0.15 2.09 -5.28
CA ILE A 31 -1.26 2.48 -4.41
C ILE A 31 -0.95 3.87 -3.86
N HIS A 32 -1.67 4.85 -4.38
CA HIS A 32 -1.64 6.24 -3.91
C HIS A 32 -2.68 6.43 -2.81
N PHE A 33 -2.35 7.20 -1.79
CA PHE A 33 -3.29 7.53 -0.71
C PHE A 33 -2.90 8.86 -0.05
N THR A 34 -3.82 9.42 0.72
CA THR A 34 -3.61 10.58 1.57
C THR A 34 -3.48 10.10 3.01
N GLY A 35 -2.44 10.55 3.72
CA GLY A 35 -2.28 10.25 5.14
C GLY A 35 -3.25 11.05 6.02
N PRO A 36 -3.34 10.72 7.32
CA PRO A 36 -4.17 11.46 8.27
C PRO A 36 -3.68 12.90 8.46
N ASP A 37 -2.42 13.17 8.12
CA ASP A 37 -1.79 14.49 8.05
C ASP A 37 -2.13 15.28 6.77
N GLY A 38 -2.97 14.73 5.88
CA GLY A 38 -3.31 15.31 4.59
C GLY A 38 -2.22 15.18 3.52
N LYS A 39 -1.07 14.58 3.82
CA LYS A 39 0.02 14.43 2.84
C LYS A 39 -0.25 13.27 1.89
N ARG A 40 0.12 13.45 0.62
CA ARG A 40 0.02 12.38 -0.38
C ARG A 40 1.20 11.42 -0.27
N SER A 41 0.89 10.13 -0.26
CA SER A 41 1.85 9.03 -0.17
C SER A 41 1.59 7.97 -1.24
N LEU A 42 2.61 7.15 -1.48
CA LEU A 42 2.59 6.07 -2.47
C LEU A 42 3.29 4.83 -1.93
N VAL A 43 2.69 3.66 -2.19
CA VAL A 43 3.29 2.33 -2.00
C VAL A 43 3.35 1.59 -3.34
N LEU A 44 4.48 0.94 -3.60
CA LEU A 44 4.73 0.15 -4.80
C LEU A 44 4.69 -1.34 -4.44
N LEU A 45 3.84 -2.10 -5.13
CA LEU A 45 3.74 -3.55 -5.01
C LEU A 45 4.35 -4.18 -6.26
N HIS A 46 5.47 -4.90 -6.12
CA HIS A 46 6.14 -5.50 -7.27
C HIS A 46 5.31 -6.65 -7.85
N ARG A 47 5.16 -6.70 -9.19
CA ARG A 47 4.55 -7.83 -9.89
C ARG A 47 5.58 -8.96 -9.99
N GLY A 48 5.19 -10.19 -9.67
CA GLY A 48 6.01 -11.40 -9.88
C GLY A 48 7.09 -11.68 -8.84
N SER A 49 7.41 -10.76 -7.91
CA SER A 49 8.13 -11.15 -6.70
C SER A 49 7.24 -12.13 -5.97
N VAL A 50 7.70 -13.36 -5.75
CA VAL A 50 7.00 -14.38 -4.96
C VAL A 50 6.40 -13.67 -3.77
N VAL A 51 5.07 -13.54 -3.76
CA VAL A 51 4.33 -12.90 -2.66
C VAL A 51 4.52 -13.86 -1.50
N SER A 52 5.67 -13.74 -0.85
CA SER A 52 6.04 -14.57 0.27
C SER A 52 4.98 -14.35 1.35
N ARG A 53 4.84 -15.31 2.25
CA ARG A 53 3.91 -15.20 3.39
C ARG A 53 4.04 -13.87 4.15
N TRP A 54 5.21 -13.23 4.09
CA TRP A 54 5.55 -11.98 4.75
C TRP A 54 5.21 -10.70 3.95
N PHE A 55 4.86 -10.83 2.68
CA PHE A 55 4.58 -9.68 1.81
C PHE A 55 3.48 -8.76 2.38
N PRO A 56 2.35 -9.26 2.91
CA PRO A 56 1.35 -8.39 3.54
C PRO A 56 1.89 -7.63 4.76
N THR A 57 2.72 -8.29 5.58
CA THR A 57 3.34 -7.69 6.77
C THR A 57 4.31 -6.57 6.38
N GLN A 58 5.11 -6.76 5.32
CA GLN A 58 6.02 -5.75 4.81
C GLN A 58 5.27 -4.52 4.27
N VAL A 59 4.17 -4.74 3.54
CA VAL A 59 3.32 -3.66 3.02
C VAL A 59 2.72 -2.85 4.17
N ARG A 60 2.15 -3.52 5.19
CA ARG A 60 1.64 -2.85 6.41
C ARG A 60 2.71 -2.01 7.09
N SER A 61 3.91 -2.57 7.27
CA SER A 61 5.05 -1.85 7.86
C SER A 61 5.46 -0.63 7.03
N GLN A 62 5.45 -0.73 5.69
CA GLN A 62 5.75 0.39 4.81
C GLN A 62 4.69 1.49 4.89
N ILE A 63 3.41 1.14 4.91
CA ILE A 63 2.30 2.09 5.08
C ILE A 63 2.43 2.81 6.41
N ARG A 64 2.58 2.07 7.52
CA ARG A 64 2.73 2.66 8.86
C ARG A 64 3.90 3.64 8.94
N ARG A 65 5.06 3.31 8.37
CA ARG A 65 6.23 4.20 8.34
C ARG A 65 5.99 5.48 7.53
N LYS A 66 5.17 5.42 6.49
CA LYS A 66 4.82 6.58 5.65
C LYS A 66 3.80 7.50 6.31
N LEU A 67 2.97 6.97 7.21
CA LEU A 67 1.92 7.71 7.91
C LEU A 67 2.36 8.24 9.28
N SER A 68 3.43 7.70 9.85
CA SER A 68 4.00 8.14 11.13
C SER A 68 4.98 9.32 11.00
N LYS A 69 5.06 9.97 9.83
CA LYS A 69 6.03 11.02 9.50
C LYS A 69 5.32 12.31 9.08
#